data_AF-A0A7X3TPQ8-F1
#
_entry.id   AF-A0A7X3TPQ8-F1
#
_cell.length_a   1.000
_cell.length_b   1.000
_cell.length_c   1.000
_cell.angle_alpha   90.00
_cell.angle_beta   90.00
_cell.angle_gamma   90.00
#
_symmetry.space_group_name_H-M   'P 1'
#
loop_
_entity.id
_entity.type
_entity.pdbx_description
1 polymer ?
#
loop_
_entity_poly.entity_id
_entity_poly.type
_entity_poly.pdbx_seq_one_letter_code
_entity_poly.pdbx_strand_id
1 'polypeptide(L)'
;MPQYFKLAKKIHVGAAFVISQIGYDARKQDELLKYMALCGLDVPVIANVYVLSRPAARFFHKGHIPGVEVTDELMAVVEKQAQANDKGRAFFLELAAKQCAIAKGLGYRGAYLGGHLQYGDYEKILALAATYSEDDWRDFAVELCFSFADEFYFFEPQGDTGLSSTTINRAYLASKEQAALRQARGHLPLSYKLNRRIHDQVFAPESAGFRTGAHLARALTEHPKAAKLFHAAEHALKIAAFDCRDCGDCSLPDIAYLCPESQCVKNQRNGPCGGTRQGKCEVGDKDCIWARAYDRLKAYGEEEQMLGDAAVIKDAALQGTSAWTNAFLQKDHRSKKKDSQ
;
A
#
# COMPACT_ATOMS: atom_id res chain seq x y z
N MET A 1 -6.89 -2.69 -0.04
CA MET A 1 -6.28 -3.58 0.97
C MET A 1 -4.78 -3.35 1.22
N PRO A 2 -3.86 -3.43 0.25
CA PRO A 2 -2.41 -3.37 0.56
C PRO A 2 -1.94 -2.14 1.37
N GLN A 3 -2.55 -0.97 1.14
CA GLN A 3 -2.25 0.23 1.93
C GLN A 3 -2.69 0.11 3.39
N TYR A 4 -3.80 -0.58 3.67
CA TYR A 4 -4.24 -0.86 5.04
C TYR A 4 -3.30 -1.84 5.77
N PHE A 5 -2.80 -2.86 5.08
CA PHE A 5 -1.76 -3.74 5.64
C PHE A 5 -0.48 -2.95 5.96
N LYS A 6 -0.12 -2.00 5.08
CA LYS A 6 1.03 -1.12 5.30
C LYS A 6 0.82 -0.17 6.47
N LEU A 7 -0.39 0.36 6.63
CA LEU A 7 -0.80 1.19 7.76
C LEU A 7 -0.62 0.43 9.07
N ALA A 8 -1.24 -0.76 9.20
CA ALA A 8 -1.12 -1.61 10.38
C ALA A 8 0.35 -1.89 10.73
N LYS A 9 1.15 -2.28 9.73
CA LYS A 9 2.59 -2.49 9.92
C LYS A 9 3.32 -1.26 10.45
N LYS A 10 3.06 -0.07 9.91
CA LYS A 10 3.71 1.17 10.37
C LYS A 10 3.39 1.44 11.84
N ILE A 11 2.14 1.22 12.25
CA ILE A 11 1.70 1.39 13.64
C ILE A 11 2.35 0.36 14.54
N HIS A 12 2.34 -0.93 14.17
CA HIS A 12 2.97 -1.99 14.96
C HIS A 12 4.48 -1.80 15.16
N VAL A 13 5.19 -1.16 14.23
CA VAL A 13 6.62 -0.84 14.39
C VAL A 13 6.88 0.52 15.05
N GLY A 14 5.85 1.20 15.56
CA GLY A 14 5.98 2.38 16.43
C GLY A 14 5.58 3.72 15.83
N ALA A 15 4.83 3.77 14.72
CA ALA A 15 4.26 5.05 14.26
C ALA A 15 3.27 5.60 15.29
N ALA A 16 3.52 6.81 15.81
CA ALA A 16 2.74 7.40 16.89
C ALA A 16 1.46 8.12 16.44
N PHE A 17 1.33 8.40 15.14
CA PHE A 17 0.14 9.03 14.55
C PHE A 17 0.11 8.76 13.04
N VAL A 18 -1.04 9.06 12.43
CA VAL A 18 -1.29 8.90 10.99
C VAL A 18 -1.73 10.25 10.43
N ILE A 19 -1.20 10.63 9.26
CA ILE A 19 -1.81 11.67 8.44
C ILE A 19 -2.43 10.97 7.23
N SER A 20 -3.73 11.17 6.99
CA SER A 20 -4.40 10.56 5.84
C SER A 20 -3.85 11.12 4.53
N GLN A 21 -4.07 10.41 3.42
CA GLN A 21 -3.84 11.00 2.10
C GLN A 21 -4.93 12.06 1.81
N ILE A 22 -4.64 12.96 0.88
CA ILE A 22 -5.61 13.89 0.29
C ILE A 22 -6.74 13.09 -0.37
N GLY A 23 -7.99 13.46 -0.11
CA GLY A 23 -9.16 12.90 -0.77
C GLY A 23 -10.42 13.71 -0.46
N TYR A 24 -11.43 13.59 -1.31
CA TYR A 24 -12.66 14.38 -1.25
C TYR A 24 -13.90 13.49 -1.07
N ASP A 25 -13.73 12.36 -0.40
CA ASP A 25 -14.79 11.41 -0.07
C ASP A 25 -14.82 11.16 1.44
N ALA A 26 -15.86 11.67 2.10
CA ALA A 26 -16.09 11.52 3.53
C ALA A 26 -16.21 10.05 3.93
N ARG A 27 -16.75 9.19 3.06
CA ARG A 27 -16.88 7.76 3.32
C ARG A 27 -15.51 7.08 3.48
N LYS A 28 -14.51 7.53 2.73
CA LYS A 28 -13.12 7.03 2.86
C LYS A 28 -12.45 7.48 4.15
N GLN A 29 -12.76 8.69 4.61
CA GLN A 29 -12.26 9.19 5.89
C GLN A 29 -12.83 8.36 7.04
N ASP A 30 -14.15 8.13 7.02
CA ASP A 30 -14.83 7.29 8.00
C ASP A 30 -14.37 5.81 7.95
N GLU A 31 -14.20 5.25 6.75
CA GLU A 31 -13.69 3.89 6.56
C GLU A 31 -12.32 3.69 7.20
N LEU A 32 -11.41 4.66 7.09
CA LEU A 32 -10.08 4.58 7.71
C LEU A 32 -10.17 4.38 9.22
N LEU A 33 -10.99 5.20 9.91
CA LEU A 33 -11.15 5.10 11.36
C LEU A 33 -11.80 3.77 11.76
N LYS A 34 -12.82 3.32 11.02
CA LYS A 34 -13.50 2.03 11.28
C LYS A 34 -12.58 0.84 11.02
N TYR A 35 -11.74 0.92 9.99
CA TYR A 35 -10.74 -0.12 9.71
C TYR A 35 -9.70 -0.19 10.84
N MET A 36 -9.21 0.97 11.28
CA MET A 36 -8.29 1.06 12.42
C MET A 36 -8.91 0.47 13.69
N ALA A 37 -10.16 0.83 13.99
CA ALA A 37 -10.90 0.27 15.13
C ALA A 37 -11.06 -1.26 15.03
N LEU A 38 -11.45 -1.78 13.87
CA LEU A 38 -11.56 -3.22 13.62
C LEU A 38 -10.24 -3.97 13.88
N CYS A 39 -9.12 -3.36 13.50
CA CYS A 39 -7.79 -3.94 13.67
C CYS A 39 -7.13 -3.62 15.03
N GLY A 40 -7.80 -2.90 15.93
CA GLY A 40 -7.22 -2.48 17.22
C GLY A 40 -6.04 -1.51 17.10
N LEU A 41 -6.02 -0.69 16.04
CA LEU A 41 -4.95 0.26 15.75
C LEU A 41 -5.24 1.61 16.43
N ASP A 42 -4.78 1.79 17.66
CA ASP A 42 -5.09 2.97 18.50
C ASP A 42 -3.99 4.04 18.43
N VAL A 43 -3.98 4.80 17.33
CA VAL A 43 -3.14 6.00 17.20
C VAL A 43 -3.95 7.17 16.65
N PRO A 44 -3.64 8.41 17.04
CA PRO A 44 -4.34 9.59 16.53
C PRO A 44 -4.20 9.71 15.01
N VAL A 45 -5.31 10.06 14.36
CA VAL A 45 -5.35 10.34 12.91
C VAL A 45 -5.57 11.83 12.67
N ILE A 46 -4.78 12.40 11.79
CA ILE A 46 -4.85 13.78 11.31
C ILE A 46 -5.35 13.75 9.87
N ALA A 47 -6.42 14.49 9.57
CA ALA A 47 -6.97 14.56 8.23
C ALA A 47 -6.10 15.47 7.35
N ASN A 48 -5.72 15.03 6.15
CA ASN A 48 -5.05 15.89 5.19
C ASN A 48 -6.10 16.60 4.33
N VAL A 49 -6.31 17.88 4.62
CA VAL A 49 -7.30 18.73 3.95
C VAL A 49 -6.56 19.63 2.97
N TYR A 50 -6.59 19.26 1.69
CA TYR A 50 -5.97 20.07 0.63
C TYR A 50 -6.96 21.09 0.09
N VAL A 51 -6.60 22.37 0.16
CA VAL A 51 -7.41 23.46 -0.39
C VAL A 51 -7.23 23.50 -1.90
N LEU A 52 -8.27 23.07 -2.61
CA LEU A 52 -8.26 23.00 -4.06
C LEU A 52 -8.15 24.39 -4.70
N SER A 53 -7.66 24.35 -5.93
CA SER A 53 -7.77 25.44 -6.88
C SER A 53 -8.00 24.81 -8.25
N ARG A 54 -8.56 25.54 -9.21
CA ARG A 54 -8.76 25.01 -10.57
C ARG A 54 -7.47 24.41 -11.18
N PRO A 55 -6.29 25.05 -11.09
CA PRO A 55 -5.06 24.44 -11.60
C PRO A 55 -4.67 23.14 -10.90
N ALA A 56 -4.75 23.09 -9.56
CA ALA A 56 -4.43 21.89 -8.79
C ALA A 56 -5.42 20.76 -9.08
N ALA A 57 -6.72 21.05 -9.11
CA ALA A 57 -7.76 20.09 -9.44
C ALA A 57 -7.56 19.48 -10.83
N ARG A 58 -7.26 20.29 -11.86
CA ARG A 58 -6.93 19.80 -13.21
C ARG A 58 -5.69 18.91 -13.23
N PHE A 59 -4.70 19.21 -12.39
CA PHE A 59 -3.48 18.41 -12.29
C PHE A 59 -3.76 17.05 -11.64
N PHE A 60 -4.58 17.02 -10.57
CA PHE A 60 -4.99 15.79 -9.89
C PHE A 60 -5.96 14.95 -10.73
N HIS A 61 -6.90 15.58 -11.44
CA HIS A 61 -7.87 14.92 -12.33
C HIS A 61 -7.18 14.15 -13.47
N LYS A 62 -6.09 14.70 -14.02
CA LYS A 62 -5.23 13.99 -14.99
C LYS A 62 -4.50 12.78 -14.37
N GLY A 63 -4.51 12.67 -13.04
CA GLY A 63 -3.89 11.61 -12.25
C GLY A 63 -2.37 11.60 -12.36
N HIS A 64 -1.77 12.79 -12.38
CA HIS A 64 -0.33 12.97 -12.28
C HIS A 64 0.21 12.66 -10.87
N ILE A 65 -0.64 12.66 -9.84
CA ILE A 65 -0.30 12.25 -8.49
C ILE A 65 -1.11 11.00 -8.14
N PRO A 66 -0.48 9.82 -8.05
CA PRO A 66 -1.18 8.60 -7.67
C PRO A 66 -1.81 8.70 -6.28
N GLY A 67 -3.06 8.26 -6.18
CA GLY A 67 -3.79 8.23 -4.90
C GLY A 67 -4.31 9.59 -4.44
N VAL A 68 -4.15 10.65 -5.24
CA VAL A 68 -4.87 11.92 -5.07
C VAL A 68 -5.79 12.08 -6.25
N GLU A 69 -7.06 11.75 -6.04
CA GLU A 69 -8.02 11.62 -7.11
C GLU A 69 -9.04 12.77 -7.05
N VAL A 70 -9.27 13.39 -8.20
CA VAL A 70 -10.35 14.36 -8.43
C VAL A 70 -11.22 13.74 -9.50
N THR A 71 -12.43 13.34 -9.14
CA THR A 71 -13.37 12.68 -10.06
C THR A 71 -13.90 13.65 -11.11
N ASP A 72 -14.52 13.13 -12.17
CA ASP A 72 -15.19 13.96 -13.19
C ASP A 72 -16.25 14.87 -12.56
N GLU A 73 -16.98 14.36 -11.56
CA GLU A 73 -17.99 15.12 -10.83
C GLU A 73 -17.38 16.28 -10.04
N LEU A 74 -16.33 16.03 -9.25
CA LEU A 74 -15.64 17.09 -8.52
C LEU A 74 -15.00 18.10 -9.48
N MET A 75 -14.46 17.63 -10.61
CA MET A 75 -13.89 18.51 -11.64
C MET A 75 -14.95 19.40 -12.28
N ALA A 76 -16.16 18.90 -12.51
CA ALA A 76 -17.28 19.70 -12.99
C ALA A 76 -17.70 20.79 -11.98
N VAL A 77 -17.75 20.45 -10.69
CA VAL A 77 -17.98 21.43 -9.61
C VAL A 77 -16.88 22.49 -9.61
N VAL A 78 -15.62 22.08 -9.68
CA VAL A 78 -14.46 22.99 -9.74
C VAL A 78 -14.56 23.94 -10.94
N GLU A 79 -14.86 23.44 -12.14
CA GLU A 79 -14.97 24.28 -13.34
C GLU A 79 -16.12 25.28 -13.24
N LYS A 80 -17.25 24.87 -12.66
CA LYS A 80 -18.39 25.78 -12.38
C LYS A 80 -17.99 26.88 -11.41
N GLN A 81 -17.41 26.52 -10.27
CA GLN A 81 -17.06 27.49 -9.22
C GLN A 81 -15.95 28.44 -9.67
N ALA A 82 -15.05 27.98 -10.53
CA ALA A 82 -13.97 28.81 -11.08
C ALA A 82 -14.44 29.91 -12.04
N GLN A 83 -15.73 29.96 -12.42
CA GLN A 83 -16.31 31.05 -13.21
C GLN A 83 -16.62 32.30 -12.37
N ALA A 84 -16.62 32.20 -11.05
CA ALA A 84 -16.80 33.34 -10.16
C ALA A 84 -15.66 34.37 -10.29
N ASN A 85 -15.91 35.62 -9.91
CA ASN A 85 -14.94 36.72 -10.00
C ASN A 85 -13.63 36.44 -9.22
N ASP A 86 -13.73 35.72 -8.10
CA ASP A 86 -12.59 35.31 -7.27
C ASP A 86 -11.96 33.97 -7.72
N LYS A 87 -12.40 33.45 -8.87
CA LYS A 87 -11.98 32.16 -9.44
C LYS A 87 -12.33 30.97 -8.54
N GLY A 88 -13.40 31.07 -7.75
CA GLY A 88 -13.90 30.01 -6.87
C GLY A 88 -13.17 29.92 -5.53
N ARG A 89 -12.36 30.92 -5.18
CA ARG A 89 -11.52 30.90 -3.98
C ARG A 89 -12.35 30.77 -2.71
N ALA A 90 -13.43 31.54 -2.55
CA ALA A 90 -14.33 31.45 -1.41
C ALA A 90 -14.90 30.03 -1.26
N PHE A 91 -15.37 29.45 -2.36
CA PHE A 91 -15.87 28.08 -2.39
C PHE A 91 -14.82 27.06 -1.93
N PHE A 92 -13.56 27.15 -2.40
CA PHE A 92 -12.54 26.17 -1.99
C PHE A 92 -12.10 26.31 -0.53
N LEU A 93 -12.15 27.52 0.03
CA LEU A 93 -11.94 27.72 1.47
C LEU A 93 -13.09 27.13 2.28
N GLU A 94 -14.33 27.29 1.82
CA GLU A 94 -15.50 26.68 2.44
C GLU A 94 -15.48 25.15 2.33
N LEU A 95 -15.12 24.59 1.17
CA LEU A 95 -14.95 23.15 0.97
C LEU A 95 -13.90 22.57 1.93
N ALA A 96 -12.82 23.30 2.20
CA ALA A 96 -11.82 22.91 3.18
C ALA A 96 -12.36 23.00 4.62
N ALA A 97 -13.14 24.04 4.95
CA ALA A 97 -13.79 24.16 6.25
C ALA A 97 -14.79 23.02 6.51
N LYS A 98 -15.59 22.64 5.51
CA LYS A 98 -16.50 21.48 5.57
C LYS A 98 -15.73 20.18 5.83
N GLN A 99 -14.61 19.96 5.13
CA GLN A 99 -13.73 18.79 5.40
C GLN A 99 -13.16 18.80 6.82
N CYS A 100 -12.78 19.96 7.36
CA CYS A 100 -12.37 20.07 8.76
C CYS A 100 -13.50 19.71 9.73
N ALA A 101 -14.74 20.12 9.45
CA ALA A 101 -15.92 19.78 10.25
C ALA A 101 -16.21 18.28 10.20
N ILE A 102 -16.16 17.65 9.01
CA ILE A 102 -16.27 16.20 8.83
C ILE A 102 -15.20 15.47 9.65
N ALA A 103 -13.93 15.86 9.49
CA ALA A 103 -12.83 15.24 10.23
C ALA A 103 -13.05 15.33 11.76
N LYS A 104 -13.46 16.50 12.26
CA LYS A 104 -13.78 16.70 13.68
C LYS A 104 -14.95 15.82 14.12
N GLY A 105 -16.05 15.78 13.36
CA GLY A 105 -17.24 14.99 13.67
C GLY A 105 -17.00 13.48 13.66
N LEU A 106 -16.13 13.00 12.75
CA LEU A 106 -15.70 11.60 12.69
C LEU A 106 -14.73 11.21 13.83
N GLY A 107 -14.11 12.18 14.50
CA GLY A 107 -13.19 11.93 15.61
C GLY A 107 -11.70 11.97 15.24
N TYR A 108 -11.34 12.55 14.09
CA TYR A 108 -9.93 12.87 13.80
C TYR A 108 -9.38 13.84 14.85
N ARG A 109 -8.10 13.69 15.18
CA ARG A 109 -7.44 14.48 16.23
C ARG A 109 -6.89 15.81 15.75
N GLY A 110 -6.94 16.08 14.45
CA GLY A 110 -6.57 17.34 13.85
C GLY A 110 -6.73 17.33 12.34
N ALA A 111 -6.44 18.47 11.72
CA ALA A 111 -6.37 18.63 10.28
C ALA A 111 -5.03 19.25 9.87
N TYR A 112 -4.41 18.69 8.84
CA TYR A 112 -3.25 19.24 8.14
C TYR A 112 -3.77 19.97 6.90
N LEU A 113 -3.69 21.30 6.90
CA LEU A 113 -4.14 22.14 5.79
C LEU A 113 -3.02 22.27 4.74
N GLY A 114 -3.27 21.72 3.55
CA GLY A 114 -2.35 21.76 2.40
C GLY A 114 -2.86 22.64 1.26
N GLY A 115 -1.95 23.01 0.35
CA GLY A 115 -2.25 23.83 -0.83
C GLY A 115 -1.46 25.14 -0.86
N HIS A 116 -1.73 25.98 -1.86
CA HIS A 116 -1.10 27.30 -2.00
C HIS A 116 -1.86 28.35 -1.19
N LEU A 117 -1.71 28.29 0.13
CA LEU A 117 -2.41 29.15 1.10
C LEU A 117 -1.55 30.31 1.58
N GLN A 118 -2.20 31.44 1.85
CA GLN A 118 -1.63 32.57 2.60
C GLN A 118 -2.14 32.53 4.05
N TYR A 119 -1.46 33.23 4.97
CA TYR A 119 -1.84 33.26 6.39
C TYR A 119 -3.34 33.53 6.62
N GLY A 120 -3.90 34.57 5.97
CA GLY A 120 -5.31 34.91 6.11
C GLY A 120 -6.30 33.87 5.55
N ASP A 121 -5.85 32.89 4.76
CA ASP A 121 -6.70 31.79 4.32
C ASP A 121 -6.94 30.79 5.45
N TYR A 122 -5.91 30.52 6.26
CA TYR A 122 -6.04 29.67 7.45
C TYR A 122 -7.06 30.27 8.42
N GLU A 123 -6.99 31.58 8.67
CA GLU A 123 -7.94 32.28 9.53
C GLU A 123 -9.37 32.17 8.99
N LYS A 124 -9.58 32.33 7.68
CA LYS A 124 -10.91 32.18 7.06
C LYS A 124 -11.46 30.77 7.18
N ILE A 125 -10.65 29.75 6.93
CA ILE A 125 -11.07 28.34 7.06
C ILE A 125 -11.48 28.05 8.50
N LEU A 126 -10.67 28.46 9.47
CA LEU A 126 -10.96 28.26 10.89
C LEU A 126 -12.19 29.04 11.34
N ALA A 127 -12.36 30.28 10.88
CA ALA A 127 -13.53 31.08 11.18
C ALA A 127 -14.81 30.46 10.60
N LEU A 128 -14.79 30.01 9.33
CA LEU A 128 -15.91 29.29 8.72
C LEU A 128 -16.24 28.00 9.48
N ALA A 129 -15.22 27.18 9.78
CA ALA A 129 -15.41 25.94 10.52
C ALA A 129 -16.00 26.17 11.91
N ALA A 130 -15.69 27.30 12.56
CA ALA A 130 -16.24 27.67 13.85
C ALA A 130 -17.71 28.14 13.80
N THR A 131 -18.25 28.48 12.61
CA THR A 131 -19.68 28.82 12.46
C THR A 131 -20.60 27.61 12.34
N TYR A 132 -20.05 26.43 12.03
CA TYR A 132 -20.84 25.22 11.88
C TYR A 132 -21.26 24.66 13.23
N SER A 133 -22.47 24.09 13.28
CA SER A 133 -22.97 23.35 14.43
C SER A 133 -22.20 22.04 14.63
N GLU A 134 -22.41 21.40 15.78
CA GLU A 134 -21.81 20.08 16.06
C GLU A 134 -22.34 18.96 15.14
N ASP A 135 -23.47 19.19 14.45
CA ASP A 135 -24.13 18.18 13.63
C ASP A 135 -24.06 18.43 12.12
N ASP A 136 -23.74 19.66 11.68
CA ASP A 136 -23.69 20.07 10.26
C ASP A 136 -22.76 19.18 9.41
N TRP A 137 -21.73 18.60 10.04
CA TRP A 137 -20.78 17.74 9.36
C TRP A 137 -21.43 16.48 8.75
N ARG A 138 -22.58 16.04 9.28
CA ARG A 138 -23.31 14.89 8.72
C ARG A 138 -23.89 15.21 7.36
N ASP A 139 -24.45 16.40 7.19
CA ASP A 139 -24.94 16.88 5.89
C ASP A 139 -23.78 17.09 4.93
N PHE A 140 -22.66 17.66 5.43
CA PHE A 140 -21.45 17.80 4.62
C PHE A 140 -20.87 16.44 4.19
N ALA A 141 -20.97 15.40 5.02
CA ALA A 141 -20.51 14.06 4.66
C ALA A 141 -21.33 13.46 3.50
N VAL A 142 -22.63 13.75 3.43
CA VAL A 142 -23.48 13.37 2.29
C VAL A 142 -23.09 14.17 1.04
N GLU A 143 -22.80 15.46 1.18
CA GLU A 143 -22.40 16.35 0.08
C GLU A 143 -21.02 15.99 -0.49
N LEU A 144 -20.05 15.65 0.37
CA LEU A 144 -18.65 15.43 0.01
C LEU A 144 -18.33 13.93 -0.17
N CYS A 145 -19.00 13.31 -1.15
CA CYS A 145 -18.78 11.91 -1.56
C CYS A 145 -18.32 11.81 -3.02
N PHE A 146 -17.19 12.44 -3.36
CA PHE A 146 -16.65 12.39 -4.73
C PHE A 146 -15.84 11.11 -4.98
N SER A 147 -16.53 9.99 -5.18
CA SER A 147 -15.93 8.66 -5.43
C SER A 147 -16.03 8.21 -6.89
N PHE A 148 -15.18 7.28 -7.32
CA PHE A 148 -15.38 6.59 -8.61
C PHE A 148 -16.53 5.58 -8.53
N ALA A 149 -17.15 5.27 -9.68
CA ALA A 149 -18.27 4.33 -9.75
C ALA A 149 -17.91 2.90 -9.30
N ASP A 150 -16.66 2.49 -9.52
CA ASP A 150 -16.10 1.20 -9.14
C ASP A 150 -15.16 1.29 -7.93
N GLU A 151 -15.27 2.36 -7.13
CA GLU A 151 -14.43 2.57 -5.95
C GLU A 151 -14.57 1.41 -4.96
N PHE A 152 -13.44 0.87 -4.52
CA PHE A 152 -13.42 -0.24 -3.57
C PHE A 152 -13.61 0.28 -2.15
N TYR A 153 -14.70 -0.06 -1.46
CA TYR A 153 -14.85 0.17 -0.02
C TYR A 153 -14.70 -1.14 0.76
N PHE A 154 -13.98 -1.09 1.87
CA PHE A 154 -13.83 -2.22 2.78
C PHE A 154 -15.11 -2.52 3.57
N PHE A 155 -15.92 -1.50 3.87
CA PHE A 155 -17.23 -1.66 4.51
C PHE A 155 -18.38 -1.32 3.57
N GLU A 156 -19.53 -1.97 3.77
CA GLU A 156 -20.80 -1.64 3.12
C GLU A 156 -21.25 -0.22 3.48
N PRO A 157 -22.00 0.50 2.63
CA PRO A 157 -22.48 1.85 2.95
C PRO A 157 -23.48 1.84 4.12
N GLN A 158 -23.52 2.93 4.89
CA GLN A 158 -24.50 3.14 5.94
C GLN A 158 -25.67 3.99 5.42
N GLY A 159 -26.66 3.34 4.81
CA GLY A 159 -27.85 4.02 4.30
C GLY A 159 -27.50 5.16 3.35
N ASP A 160 -28.10 6.32 3.59
CA ASP A 160 -27.93 7.58 2.84
C ASP A 160 -27.01 8.59 3.54
N THR A 161 -26.30 8.17 4.59
CA THR A 161 -25.49 9.08 5.44
C THR A 161 -24.19 9.58 4.80
N GLY A 162 -23.80 9.06 3.63
CA GLY A 162 -22.48 9.31 3.05
C GLY A 162 -21.33 8.60 3.78
N LEU A 163 -21.61 7.75 4.77
CA LEU A 163 -20.60 7.07 5.60
C LEU A 163 -20.60 5.55 5.40
N SER A 164 -19.59 4.89 5.97
CA SER A 164 -19.47 3.43 5.97
C SER A 164 -20.27 2.81 7.12
N SER A 165 -20.77 1.58 6.95
CA SER A 165 -21.24 0.76 8.06
C SER A 165 -20.06 0.07 8.77
N THR A 166 -20.35 -0.87 9.67
CA THR A 166 -19.36 -1.80 10.24
C THR A 166 -19.40 -3.19 9.57
N THR A 167 -20.26 -3.38 8.58
CA THR A 167 -20.36 -4.66 7.85
C THR A 167 -19.30 -4.71 6.77
N ILE A 168 -18.44 -5.73 6.79
CA ILE A 168 -17.39 -5.90 5.77
C ILE A 168 -18.05 -6.11 4.40
N ASN A 169 -17.44 -5.50 3.38
CA ASN A 169 -17.86 -5.57 1.99
C ASN A 169 -18.08 -7.02 1.53
N ARG A 170 -19.30 -7.32 1.08
CA ARG A 170 -19.74 -8.67 0.69
C ARG A 170 -18.98 -9.19 -0.51
N ALA A 171 -18.67 -8.32 -1.48
CA ALA A 171 -17.88 -8.72 -2.65
C ALA A 171 -16.43 -9.07 -2.25
N TYR A 172 -15.85 -8.36 -1.27
CA TYR A 172 -14.57 -8.71 -0.70
C TYR A 172 -14.62 -10.06 0.02
N LEU A 173 -15.63 -10.32 0.86
CA LEU A 173 -15.80 -11.62 1.51
C LEU A 173 -16.02 -12.76 0.49
N ALA A 174 -16.88 -12.55 -0.51
CA ALA A 174 -17.11 -13.51 -1.60
C ALA A 174 -15.82 -13.82 -2.36
N SER A 175 -14.96 -12.83 -2.56
CA SER A 175 -13.65 -13.03 -3.21
C SER A 175 -12.68 -13.89 -2.39
N LYS A 176 -12.97 -14.14 -1.11
CA LYS A 176 -12.20 -15.03 -0.21
C LYS A 176 -12.81 -16.42 -0.09
N GLU A 177 -13.95 -16.69 -0.72
CA GLU A 177 -14.56 -18.01 -0.74
C GLU A 177 -13.73 -19.01 -1.55
N GLN A 178 -13.79 -20.30 -1.16
CA GLN A 178 -12.98 -21.35 -1.77
C GLN A 178 -13.14 -21.45 -3.29
N ALA A 179 -14.34 -21.21 -3.82
CA ALA A 179 -14.59 -21.21 -5.26
C ALA A 179 -13.83 -20.07 -5.97
N ALA A 180 -13.93 -18.84 -5.45
CA ALA A 180 -13.22 -17.67 -5.98
C ALA A 180 -11.70 -17.84 -5.86
N LEU A 181 -11.20 -18.36 -4.73
CA LEU A 181 -9.77 -18.64 -4.53
C LEU A 181 -9.24 -19.68 -5.53
N ARG A 182 -9.99 -20.76 -5.79
CA ARG A 182 -9.63 -21.78 -6.79
C ARG A 182 -9.57 -21.18 -8.20
N GLN A 183 -10.55 -20.36 -8.56
CA GLN A 183 -10.57 -19.67 -9.84
C GLN A 183 -9.36 -18.73 -9.98
N ALA A 184 -9.11 -17.87 -8.98
CA ALA A 184 -7.95 -16.97 -8.97
C ALA A 184 -6.64 -17.75 -9.08
N ARG A 185 -6.51 -18.88 -8.36
CA ARG A 185 -5.33 -19.76 -8.43
C ARG A 185 -5.15 -20.36 -9.82
N GLY A 186 -6.24 -20.62 -10.55
CA GLY A 186 -6.20 -21.06 -11.95
C GLY A 186 -5.41 -20.10 -12.86
N HIS A 187 -5.61 -18.80 -12.67
CA HIS A 187 -5.01 -17.73 -13.48
C HIS A 187 -3.55 -17.40 -13.10
N LEU A 188 -3.05 -17.94 -11.98
CA LEU A 188 -1.68 -17.68 -11.56
C LEU A 188 -0.64 -18.39 -12.45
N PRO A 189 0.51 -17.73 -12.73
CA PRO A 189 1.59 -18.34 -13.50
C PRO A 189 2.08 -19.66 -12.90
N LEU A 190 2.30 -20.67 -13.75
CA LEU A 190 2.88 -21.96 -13.35
C LEU A 190 4.24 -21.80 -12.68
N SER A 191 5.05 -20.85 -13.16
CA SER A 191 6.34 -20.51 -12.56
C SER A 191 6.21 -20.12 -11.09
N TYR A 192 5.22 -19.30 -10.72
CA TYR A 192 4.98 -18.94 -9.32
C TYR A 192 4.60 -20.16 -8.48
N LYS A 193 3.68 -21.01 -8.96
CA LYS A 193 3.25 -22.23 -8.26
C LYS A 193 4.42 -23.20 -8.03
N LEU A 194 5.26 -23.40 -9.04
CA LEU A 194 6.44 -24.25 -8.97
C LEU A 194 7.46 -23.70 -7.97
N ASN A 195 7.74 -22.40 -8.02
CA ASN A 195 8.72 -21.78 -7.13
C ASN A 195 8.29 -21.84 -5.65
N ARG A 196 6.99 -21.70 -5.35
CA ARG A 196 6.47 -21.95 -4.00
C ARG A 196 6.80 -23.36 -3.52
N ARG A 197 6.48 -24.39 -4.31
CA ARG A 197 6.77 -25.79 -3.96
C ARG A 197 8.26 -26.04 -3.77
N ILE A 198 9.10 -25.50 -4.66
CA ILE A 198 10.56 -25.62 -4.53
C ILE A 198 11.04 -25.00 -3.22
N HIS A 199 10.53 -23.81 -2.87
CA HIS A 199 10.90 -23.17 -1.62
C HIS A 199 10.50 -23.99 -0.40
N ASP A 200 9.27 -24.50 -0.36
CA ASP A 200 8.79 -25.31 0.76
C ASP A 200 9.63 -26.59 0.95
N GLN A 201 10.11 -27.18 -0.15
CA GLN A 201 10.90 -28.42 -0.13
C GLN A 201 12.39 -28.19 0.12
N VAL A 202 12.94 -27.05 -0.31
CA VAL A 202 14.39 -26.81 -0.36
C VAL A 202 14.85 -25.75 0.63
N PHE A 203 14.09 -24.67 0.80
CA PHE A 203 14.52 -23.49 1.56
C PHE A 203 13.79 -23.31 2.89
N ALA A 204 12.68 -24.01 3.13
CA ALA A 204 12.03 -24.00 4.43
C ALA A 204 12.96 -24.60 5.51
N PRO A 205 13.17 -23.93 6.67
CA PRO A 205 14.15 -24.34 7.67
C PRO A 205 14.03 -25.80 8.14
N GLU A 206 12.79 -26.30 8.25
CA GLU A 206 12.50 -27.66 8.72
C GLU A 206 12.64 -28.74 7.63
N SER A 207 12.82 -28.33 6.37
CA SER A 207 12.87 -29.26 5.24
C SER A 207 14.17 -30.07 5.20
N ALA A 208 14.08 -31.29 4.69
CA ALA A 208 15.27 -32.10 4.41
C ALA A 208 16.18 -31.43 3.37
N GLY A 209 15.59 -30.70 2.41
CA GLY A 209 16.33 -29.95 1.41
C GLY A 209 17.19 -28.84 2.01
N PHE A 210 16.71 -28.16 3.05
CA PHE A 210 17.49 -27.11 3.73
C PHE A 210 18.71 -27.69 4.42
N ARG A 211 18.57 -28.83 5.11
CA ARG A 211 19.69 -29.52 5.76
C ARG A 211 20.76 -29.91 4.75
N THR A 212 20.37 -30.57 3.66
CA THR A 212 21.30 -30.96 2.59
C THR A 212 21.96 -29.76 1.92
N GLY A 213 21.17 -28.70 1.65
CA GLY A 213 21.66 -27.44 1.10
C GLY A 213 22.67 -26.75 2.01
N ALA A 214 22.46 -26.76 3.33
CA ALA A 214 23.41 -26.25 4.32
C ALA A 214 24.73 -27.02 4.35
N HIS A 215 24.69 -28.36 4.25
CA HIS A 215 25.91 -29.17 4.12
C HIS A 215 26.68 -28.84 2.84
N LEU A 216 25.99 -28.75 1.70
CA LEU A 216 26.61 -28.37 0.43
C LEU A 216 27.18 -26.96 0.48
N ALA A 217 26.43 -26.00 1.03
CA ALA A 217 26.86 -24.61 1.15
C ALA A 217 28.13 -24.48 2.01
N ARG A 218 28.24 -25.24 3.11
CA ARG A 218 29.47 -25.29 3.94
C ARG A 218 30.64 -25.86 3.14
N ALA A 219 30.47 -26.99 2.45
CA ALA A 219 31.54 -27.56 1.63
C ALA A 219 31.99 -26.60 0.51
N LEU A 220 31.08 -25.84 -0.10
CA LEU A 220 31.42 -24.83 -1.10
C LEU A 220 32.29 -23.70 -0.53
N THR A 221 32.16 -23.34 0.75
CA THR A 221 33.03 -22.32 1.38
C THR A 221 34.50 -22.72 1.44
N GLU A 222 34.79 -24.02 1.47
CA GLU A 222 36.16 -24.56 1.49
C GLU A 222 36.78 -24.63 0.08
N HIS A 223 35.97 -24.45 -0.98
CA HIS A 223 36.37 -24.62 -2.37
C HIS A 223 36.02 -23.39 -3.24
N PRO A 224 36.86 -22.33 -3.24
CA PRO A 224 36.54 -21.04 -3.89
C PRO A 224 36.18 -21.13 -5.38
N LYS A 225 36.87 -22.00 -6.14
CA LYS A 225 36.58 -22.21 -7.58
C LYS A 225 35.20 -22.85 -7.79
N ALA A 226 34.84 -23.83 -6.96
CA ALA A 226 33.53 -24.48 -7.01
C ALA A 226 32.42 -23.52 -6.59
N ALA A 227 32.63 -22.72 -5.53
CA ALA A 227 31.69 -21.69 -5.10
C ALA A 227 31.42 -20.65 -6.20
N LYS A 228 32.46 -20.21 -6.92
CA LYS A 228 32.32 -19.26 -8.04
C LYS A 228 31.51 -19.85 -9.20
N LEU A 229 31.76 -21.12 -9.55
CA LEU A 229 30.99 -21.80 -10.60
C LEU A 229 29.53 -22.00 -10.19
N PHE A 230 29.29 -22.40 -8.94
CA PHE A 230 27.94 -22.54 -8.38
C PHE A 230 27.18 -21.21 -8.40
N HIS A 231 27.81 -20.12 -7.96
CA HIS A 231 27.23 -18.78 -8.01
C HIS A 231 26.92 -18.34 -9.46
N ALA A 232 27.83 -18.58 -10.40
CA ALA A 232 27.58 -18.26 -11.81
C ALA A 232 26.37 -19.03 -12.37
N ALA A 233 26.25 -20.32 -12.04
CA ALA A 233 25.10 -21.14 -12.43
C ALA A 233 23.79 -20.66 -11.77
N GLU A 234 23.81 -20.38 -10.46
CA GLU A 234 22.68 -19.79 -9.75
C GLU A 234 22.24 -18.48 -10.40
N HIS A 235 23.18 -17.58 -10.67
CA HIS A 235 22.88 -16.26 -11.20
C HIS A 235 22.30 -16.36 -12.61
N ALA A 236 22.86 -17.19 -13.49
CA ALA A 236 22.31 -17.44 -14.82
C ALA A 236 20.87 -17.97 -14.76
N LEU A 237 20.60 -18.95 -13.89
CA LEU A 237 19.25 -19.47 -13.67
C LEU A 237 18.28 -18.39 -13.18
N LYS A 238 18.71 -17.57 -12.21
CA LYS A 238 17.87 -16.51 -11.64
C LYS A 238 17.66 -15.33 -12.59
N ILE A 239 18.60 -15.02 -13.47
CA ILE A 239 18.39 -14.05 -14.57
C ILE A 239 17.24 -14.55 -15.46
N ALA A 240 17.34 -15.80 -15.94
CA ALA A 240 16.34 -16.37 -16.83
C ALA A 240 14.94 -16.43 -16.18
N ALA A 241 14.86 -16.76 -14.89
CA ALA A 241 13.59 -16.94 -14.19
C ALA A 241 12.97 -15.65 -13.62
N PHE A 242 13.79 -14.67 -13.21
CA PHE A 242 13.33 -13.52 -12.40
C PHE A 242 13.92 -12.16 -12.79
N ASP A 243 14.74 -12.09 -13.84
CA ASP A 243 15.57 -10.93 -14.17
C ASP A 243 16.44 -10.50 -12.98
N CYS A 244 17.17 -11.46 -12.40
CA CYS A 244 17.97 -11.23 -11.19
C CYS A 244 19.05 -10.15 -11.37
N ARG A 245 19.29 -9.40 -10.28
CA ARG A 245 20.31 -8.33 -10.19
C ARG A 245 21.41 -8.62 -9.16
N ASP A 246 21.57 -9.90 -8.83
CA ASP A 246 22.66 -10.43 -7.97
C ASP A 246 22.84 -9.72 -6.61
N CYS A 247 21.73 -9.42 -5.92
CA CYS A 247 21.80 -8.73 -4.63
C CYS A 247 22.40 -9.56 -3.48
N GLY A 248 22.54 -10.88 -3.64
CA GLY A 248 23.02 -11.85 -2.62
C GLY A 248 22.16 -12.01 -1.36
N ASP A 249 21.30 -11.04 -1.06
CA ASP A 249 20.31 -11.06 0.02
C ASP A 249 18.90 -11.15 -0.57
N CYS A 250 18.48 -12.36 -0.95
CA CYS A 250 17.33 -12.56 -1.84
C CYS A 250 15.98 -12.54 -1.12
N SER A 251 15.08 -11.64 -1.53
CA SER A 251 13.72 -11.46 -0.99
C SER A 251 12.59 -11.93 -1.93
N LEU A 252 12.88 -12.86 -2.84
CA LEU A 252 11.88 -13.41 -3.75
C LEU A 252 10.66 -13.98 -3.00
N PRO A 253 10.81 -14.90 -2.02
CA PRO A 253 9.69 -15.45 -1.26
C PRO A 253 8.85 -14.37 -0.55
N ASP A 254 9.52 -13.34 -0.01
CA ASP A 254 8.91 -12.25 0.75
C ASP A 254 7.99 -11.35 -0.11
N ILE A 255 8.16 -11.37 -1.43
CA ILE A 255 7.33 -10.59 -2.39
C ILE A 255 6.72 -11.53 -3.42
N ALA A 256 6.27 -12.71 -2.97
CA ALA A 256 5.56 -13.70 -3.78
C ALA A 256 6.28 -14.05 -5.10
N TYR A 257 7.60 -14.22 -5.06
CA TYR A 257 8.51 -14.50 -6.18
C TYR A 257 8.51 -13.42 -7.25
N LEU A 258 8.53 -12.17 -6.80
CA LEU A 258 8.79 -11.01 -7.64
C LEU A 258 10.06 -10.33 -7.15
N CYS A 259 11.04 -10.15 -8.03
CA CYS A 259 12.33 -9.57 -7.64
C CYS A 259 12.19 -8.06 -7.47
N PRO A 260 12.42 -7.49 -6.27
CA PRO A 260 12.31 -6.04 -6.08
C PRO A 260 13.42 -5.26 -6.79
N GLU A 261 14.60 -5.87 -6.98
CA GLU A 261 15.74 -5.22 -7.63
C GLU A 261 15.51 -5.00 -9.14
N SER A 262 14.71 -5.84 -9.80
CA SER A 262 14.41 -5.72 -11.24
C SER A 262 13.01 -5.23 -11.54
N GLN A 263 12.00 -5.65 -10.79
CA GLN A 263 10.60 -5.42 -11.13
C GLN A 263 10.01 -4.19 -10.42
N CYS A 264 10.71 -3.61 -9.43
CA CYS A 264 10.32 -2.36 -8.79
C CYS A 264 11.30 -1.23 -9.14
N VAL A 265 10.83 -0.10 -9.67
CA VAL A 265 11.70 1.08 -9.95
C VAL A 265 12.37 1.60 -8.69
N LYS A 266 11.68 1.49 -7.57
CA LYS A 266 12.14 2.00 -6.28
C LYS A 266 13.01 1.00 -5.52
N ASN A 267 13.18 -0.22 -6.05
CA ASN A 267 13.88 -1.32 -5.40
C ASN A 267 13.46 -1.60 -3.93
N GLN A 268 12.23 -1.22 -3.57
CA GLN A 268 11.77 -1.28 -2.18
C GLN A 268 11.37 -2.71 -1.79
N ARG A 269 11.73 -3.13 -0.58
CA ARG A 269 11.38 -4.43 0.02
C ARG A 269 10.34 -4.33 1.14
N ASN A 270 9.84 -3.12 1.37
CA ASN A 270 8.92 -2.78 2.46
C ASN A 270 7.66 -2.08 1.92
N GLY A 271 7.26 -2.31 0.67
CA GLY A 271 6.09 -1.67 0.09
C GLY A 271 4.75 -2.20 0.64
N PRO A 272 3.63 -1.90 -0.04
CA PRO A 272 3.51 -0.99 -1.18
C PRO A 272 3.91 0.45 -0.82
N CYS A 273 4.27 1.24 -1.83
CA CYS A 273 4.40 2.70 -1.70
C CYS A 273 3.06 3.38 -2.04
N GLY A 274 2.94 4.69 -1.86
CA GLY A 274 1.77 5.46 -2.32
C GLY A 274 1.66 5.59 -3.84
N GLY A 275 2.78 5.45 -4.56
CA GLY A 275 2.87 5.64 -6.01
C GLY A 275 2.34 4.50 -6.88
N THR A 276 1.09 4.09 -6.66
CA THR A 276 0.41 3.05 -7.47
C THR A 276 -0.97 3.56 -7.88
N ARG A 277 -1.31 3.42 -9.16
CA ARG A 277 -2.60 3.80 -9.72
C ARG A 277 -3.15 2.64 -10.54
N GLN A 278 -4.35 2.16 -10.18
CA GLN A 278 -5.02 1.04 -10.89
C GLN A 278 -4.09 -0.18 -11.12
N GLY A 279 -3.35 -0.56 -10.07
CA GLY A 279 -2.40 -1.69 -10.15
C GLY A 279 -1.09 -1.40 -10.89
N LYS A 280 -0.90 -0.21 -11.47
CA LYS A 280 0.32 0.21 -12.18
C LYS A 280 1.22 1.12 -11.34
N CYS A 281 2.52 1.09 -11.62
CA CYS A 281 3.51 1.97 -11.00
C CYS A 281 3.35 3.41 -11.52
N GLU A 282 3.62 4.39 -10.65
CA GLU A 282 3.68 5.80 -11.08
C GLU A 282 4.86 6.12 -12.01
N VAL A 283 5.90 5.27 -11.98
CA VAL A 283 7.10 5.44 -12.81
C VAL A 283 7.09 4.42 -13.93
N GLY A 284 6.74 4.89 -15.12
CA GLY A 284 6.63 4.11 -16.35
C GLY A 284 5.34 3.28 -16.41
N ASP A 285 5.07 2.70 -17.57
CA ASP A 285 3.87 1.89 -17.80
C ASP A 285 4.12 0.41 -17.44
N LYS A 286 4.15 0.11 -16.15
CA LYS A 286 4.34 -1.27 -15.67
C LYS A 286 3.48 -1.59 -14.47
N ASP A 287 3.15 -2.87 -14.34
CA ASP A 287 2.41 -3.38 -13.20
C ASP A 287 3.21 -3.20 -11.90
N CYS A 288 2.52 -2.73 -10.87
CA CYS A 288 3.09 -2.61 -9.54
C CYS A 288 3.36 -4.01 -8.98
N ILE A 289 4.63 -4.23 -8.60
CA ILE A 289 5.07 -5.48 -7.98
C ILE A 289 4.23 -5.87 -6.76
N TRP A 290 3.79 -4.88 -5.97
CA TRP A 290 3.02 -5.12 -4.75
C TRP A 290 1.55 -5.43 -5.03
N ALA A 291 0.97 -4.89 -6.11
CA ALA A 291 -0.36 -5.29 -6.57
C ALA A 291 -0.33 -6.76 -7.03
N ARG A 292 0.67 -7.12 -7.85
CA ARG A 292 0.89 -8.50 -8.30
C ARG A 292 1.16 -9.46 -7.13
N ALA A 293 1.93 -9.03 -6.13
CA ALA A 293 2.18 -9.83 -4.93
C ALA A 293 0.89 -10.06 -4.13
N TYR A 294 0.06 -9.02 -3.95
CA TYR A 294 -1.24 -9.14 -3.32
C TYR A 294 -2.13 -10.16 -4.05
N ASP A 295 -2.27 -10.08 -5.37
CA ASP A 295 -3.10 -11.02 -6.14
C ASP A 295 -2.58 -12.46 -6.04
N ARG A 296 -1.24 -12.62 -6.07
CA ARG A 296 -0.57 -13.91 -5.90
C ARG A 296 -0.80 -14.53 -4.53
N LEU A 297 -0.80 -13.75 -3.46
CA LEU A 297 -1.05 -14.21 -2.09
C LEU A 297 -2.53 -14.43 -1.84
N LYS A 298 -3.38 -13.52 -2.32
CA LYS A 298 -4.84 -13.62 -2.19
C LYS A 298 -5.38 -14.91 -2.80
N ALA A 299 -4.86 -15.38 -3.93
CA ALA A 299 -5.29 -16.66 -4.52
C ALA A 299 -5.00 -17.90 -3.63
N TYR A 300 -4.18 -17.74 -2.60
CA TYR A 300 -3.93 -18.73 -1.56
C TYR A 300 -4.61 -18.41 -0.23
N GLY A 301 -5.32 -17.28 -0.11
CA GLY A 301 -5.90 -16.79 1.14
C GLY A 301 -4.86 -16.22 2.11
N GLU A 302 -3.72 -15.77 1.58
CA GLU A 302 -2.55 -15.32 2.34
C GLU A 302 -2.34 -13.80 2.27
N GLU A 303 -3.29 -13.04 1.71
CA GLU A 303 -3.09 -11.61 1.45
C GLU A 303 -2.85 -10.78 2.70
N GLU A 304 -3.48 -11.14 3.82
CA GLU A 304 -3.32 -10.44 5.10
C GLU A 304 -1.90 -10.60 5.69
N GLN A 305 -1.21 -11.68 5.31
CA GLN A 305 0.16 -11.97 5.73
C GLN A 305 1.21 -11.27 4.86
N MET A 306 0.80 -10.62 3.76
CA MET A 306 1.68 -9.96 2.79
C MET A 306 2.74 -9.06 3.43
N LEU A 307 2.43 -8.44 4.57
CA LEU A 307 3.34 -7.56 5.31
C LEU A 307 3.54 -7.97 6.78
N GLY A 308 3.15 -9.19 7.17
CA GLY A 308 3.13 -9.65 8.56
C GLY A 308 4.49 -9.65 9.26
N ASP A 309 5.57 -9.87 8.52
CA ASP A 309 6.93 -9.90 9.08
C ASP A 309 7.55 -8.51 9.29
N ALA A 310 8.70 -8.44 9.96
CA ALA A 310 9.53 -7.24 9.98
C ALA A 310 9.85 -6.72 8.57
N ALA A 311 10.10 -5.41 8.44
CA ALA A 311 10.53 -4.84 7.17
C ALA A 311 11.88 -5.43 6.75
N VAL A 312 11.97 -5.95 5.52
CA VAL A 312 13.21 -6.52 5.01
C VAL A 312 14.19 -5.40 4.67
N ILE A 313 15.30 -5.35 5.40
CA ILE A 313 16.43 -4.45 5.12
C ILE A 313 17.46 -5.24 4.32
N LYS A 314 17.79 -4.74 3.13
CA LYS A 314 18.81 -5.35 2.25
C LYS A 314 20.17 -5.29 2.92
N ASP A 315 20.84 -6.44 3.01
CA ASP A 315 22.26 -6.47 3.35
C ASP A 315 23.13 -6.21 2.11
N ALA A 316 23.64 -4.98 1.96
CA ALA A 316 24.44 -4.59 0.80
C ALA A 316 25.80 -5.30 0.75
N ALA A 317 26.31 -5.81 1.88
CA ALA A 317 27.58 -6.52 1.92
C ALA A 317 27.53 -7.88 1.20
N LEU A 318 26.33 -8.41 0.97
CA LEU A 318 26.12 -9.66 0.24
C LEU A 318 26.04 -9.46 -1.28
N GLN A 319 26.05 -8.22 -1.79
CA GLN A 319 25.94 -7.98 -3.23
C GLN A 319 27.03 -8.69 -4.03
N GLY A 320 26.65 -9.33 -5.14
CA GLY A 320 27.57 -10.09 -5.99
C GLY A 320 27.96 -11.47 -5.41
N THR A 321 27.25 -11.95 -4.38
CA THR A 321 27.47 -13.27 -3.79
C THR A 321 26.26 -14.20 -3.99
N SER A 322 26.47 -15.51 -3.85
CA SER A 322 25.43 -16.54 -3.98
C SER A 322 24.33 -16.38 -2.93
N ALA A 323 23.12 -16.01 -3.37
CA ALA A 323 21.98 -15.87 -2.48
C ALA A 323 21.49 -17.22 -1.93
N TRP A 324 21.66 -18.32 -2.66
CA TRP A 324 21.38 -19.66 -2.14
C TRP A 324 22.36 -20.05 -1.04
N THR A 325 23.66 -19.84 -1.24
CA THR A 325 24.67 -20.10 -0.22
C THR A 325 24.41 -19.25 1.02
N ASN A 326 24.08 -17.96 0.85
CA ASN A 326 23.77 -17.07 1.96
C ASN A 326 22.50 -17.50 2.73
N ALA A 327 21.45 -17.95 2.04
CA ALA A 327 20.25 -18.47 2.68
C ALA A 327 20.53 -19.74 3.49
N PHE A 328 21.26 -20.71 2.92
CA PHE A 328 21.59 -21.97 3.60
C PHE A 328 22.56 -21.79 4.77
N LEU A 329 23.49 -20.83 4.67
CA LEU A 329 24.40 -20.46 5.75
C LEU A 329 23.77 -19.46 6.73
N GLN A 330 22.51 -19.07 6.53
CA GLN A 330 21.78 -18.13 7.38
C GLN A 330 22.50 -16.78 7.55
N LYS A 331 23.12 -16.29 6.47
CA LYS A 331 23.77 -14.98 6.40
C LYS A 331 22.84 -13.87 5.92
N ASP A 332 21.73 -14.24 5.28
CA ASP A 332 20.75 -13.31 4.71
C ASP A 332 19.83 -12.69 5.77
N HIS A 333 18.95 -11.78 5.37
CA HIS A 333 18.00 -11.13 6.29
C HIS A 333 17.05 -12.10 7.03
N ARG A 334 16.93 -13.36 6.60
CA ARG A 334 16.02 -14.32 7.26
C ARG A 334 16.54 -14.80 8.60
N SER A 335 17.86 -14.82 8.81
CA SER A 335 18.42 -15.17 10.12
C SER A 335 18.16 -14.09 11.15
N LYS A 336 18.26 -12.81 10.76
CA LYS A 336 17.98 -11.64 11.62
C LYS A 336 16.52 -11.58 12.10
N LYS A 337 15.57 -12.21 11.37
CA LYS A 337 14.17 -12.36 11.81
C LYS A 337 14.02 -13.31 13.01
N LYS A 338 14.92 -14.28 13.21
CA LYS A 338 14.84 -15.21 14.37
C LYS A 338 15.27 -14.56 15.69
N ASP A 339 16.17 -13.58 15.63
CA ASP A 339 16.70 -12.92 16.83
C ASP A 339 15.79 -11.79 17.34
N SER A 340 14.71 -11.48 16.63
CA SER A 340 13.79 -10.36 16.90
C SER A 340 12.36 -10.80 17.24
N GLN A 341 12.12 -12.10 17.43
CA GLN A 341 10.85 -12.68 17.91
C GLN A 341 10.91 -13.04 19.39
#